data_AF-A0A7S3QWZ7-F1
#
_entry.id   AF-A0A7S3QWZ7-F1
#
_cell.length_a   1.000
_cell.length_b   1.000
_cell.length_c   1.000
_cell.angle_alpha   90.00
_cell.angle_beta   90.00
_cell.angle_gamma   90.00
#
_symmetry.space_group_name_H-M   'P 1'
#
loop_
_entity.id
_entity.type
_entity.pdbx_description
1 polymer ?
#
loop_
_entity_poly.entity_id
_entity_poly.type
_entity_poly.pdbx_seq_one_letter_code
_entity_poly.pdbx_strand_id
1 'polypeptide(L)'
;MARSISNFMKINYMDDIPEDYRLLTGKEFLENRAACTRVMSDWAICLLTDGKCDGRGYGSKYTPLSRQQREKSSSDNERMGEMLIGLDKGGPDLQTFYSDTLTRYKDEAARLDTSQLVDTWVNKGA
;
A
#
# COMPACT_ATOMS: atom_id res chain seq x y z
N MET A 1 7.28 9.87 2.50
CA MET A 1 7.04 8.85 3.54
C MET A 1 6.10 7.79 2.98
N ALA A 2 6.28 6.51 3.33
CA ALA A 2 5.42 5.42 2.84
C ALA A 2 4.03 5.49 3.50
N ARG A 3 2.96 5.19 2.74
CA ARG A 3 1.61 5.04 3.29
C ARG A 3 1.64 3.98 4.39
N SER A 4 1.12 4.30 5.57
CA SER A 4 1.05 3.36 6.69
C SER A 4 -0.32 2.69 6.68
N ILE A 5 -0.33 1.39 6.40
CA ILE A 5 -1.53 0.56 6.51
C ILE A 5 -1.65 0.06 7.95
N SER A 6 -2.87 0.06 8.48
CA SER A 6 -3.16 -0.40 9.84
C SER A 6 -4.54 -1.04 9.92
N ASN A 7 -4.94 -1.52 11.11
CA ASN A 7 -6.28 -2.06 11.36
C ASN A 7 -6.73 -3.09 10.32
N PHE A 8 -6.06 -4.24 10.29
CA PHE A 8 -6.38 -5.32 9.37
C PHE A 8 -7.71 -5.99 9.73
N MET A 9 -8.47 -6.39 8.72
CA MET A 9 -9.67 -7.19 8.90
C MET A 9 -9.91 -8.12 7.72
N LYS A 10 -10.61 -9.22 8.02
CA LYS A 10 -11.11 -10.18 7.04
C LYS A 10 -12.59 -9.92 6.82
N ILE A 11 -13.00 -9.77 5.56
CA ILE A 11 -14.41 -9.62 5.16
C ILE A 11 -14.78 -10.72 4.18
N ASN A 12 -16.07 -10.99 3.96
CA ASN A 12 -16.46 -11.91 2.88
C ASN A 12 -16.28 -11.22 1.52
N TYR A 13 -16.08 -12.01 0.48
CA TYR A 13 -15.92 -11.50 -0.89
C TYR A 13 -17.13 -10.70 -1.40
N MET A 14 -18.33 -11.04 -0.92
CA MET A 14 -19.58 -10.37 -1.32
C MET A 14 -19.91 -9.16 -0.43
N ASP A 15 -19.15 -8.93 0.63
CA ASP A 15 -19.37 -7.79 1.52
C ASP A 15 -18.72 -6.54 0.91
N ASP A 16 -19.36 -5.39 1.09
CA ASP A 16 -18.78 -4.11 0.71
C ASP A 16 -17.53 -3.82 1.55
N ILE A 17 -16.50 -3.30 0.89
CA ILE A 17 -15.31 -2.80 1.57
C ILE A 17 -15.71 -1.48 2.27
N PRO A 18 -15.49 -1.34 3.60
CA PRO A 18 -15.80 -0.11 4.30
C PRO A 18 -15.07 1.11 3.74
N GLU A 19 -15.64 2.30 3.92
CA GLU A 19 -15.00 3.57 3.60
C GLU A 19 -13.64 3.67 4.33
N ASP A 20 -12.62 4.22 3.66
CA ASP A 20 -11.21 4.27 4.09
C ASP A 20 -10.43 2.94 4.13
N TYR A 21 -11.09 1.81 3.84
CA TYR A 21 -10.42 0.52 3.72
C TYR A 21 -10.15 0.16 2.26
N ARG A 22 -9.13 -0.69 2.05
CA ARG A 22 -8.89 -1.32 0.76
C ARG A 22 -8.30 -2.70 0.91
N LEU A 23 -8.38 -3.50 -0.16
CA LEU A 23 -7.61 -4.74 -0.26
C LEU A 23 -6.12 -4.45 -0.09
N LEU A 24 -5.47 -5.34 0.64
CA LEU A 24 -4.02 -5.34 0.76
C LEU A 24 -3.37 -5.87 -0.52
N THR A 25 -2.17 -5.39 -0.78
CA THR A 25 -1.23 -6.04 -1.70
C THR A 25 -0.49 -7.18 -1.02
N GLY A 26 0.08 -8.10 -1.81
CA GLY A 26 0.97 -9.14 -1.32
C GLY A 26 2.16 -8.58 -0.53
N LYS A 27 2.73 -7.46 -0.98
CA LYS A 27 3.80 -6.77 -0.28
C LYS A 27 3.36 -6.30 1.11
N GLU A 28 2.22 -5.63 1.21
CA GLU A 28 1.69 -5.12 2.49
C GLU A 28 1.34 -6.26 3.45
N PHE A 29 0.80 -7.37 2.93
CA PHE A 29 0.60 -8.58 3.72
C PHE A 29 1.92 -9.12 4.27
N LEU A 30 2.97 -9.20 3.45
CA LEU A 30 4.27 -9.72 3.88
C LEU A 30 4.93 -8.83 4.94
N GLU A 31 4.85 -7.51 4.80
CA GLU A 31 5.35 -6.54 5.77
C GLU A 31 4.60 -6.59 7.11
N ASN A 32 3.31 -6.98 7.08
CA ASN A 32 2.44 -7.00 8.27
C ASN A 32 1.96 -8.40 8.64
N ARG A 33 2.67 -9.45 8.22
CA ARG A 33 2.20 -10.85 8.23
C ARG A 33 1.66 -11.30 9.58
N ALA A 34 2.35 -10.96 10.67
CA ALA A 34 1.94 -11.35 12.02
C ALA A 34 0.59 -10.76 12.44
N ALA A 35 0.33 -9.50 12.07
CA ALA A 35 -0.91 -8.79 12.36
C ALA A 35 -2.05 -9.27 11.45
N CYS A 36 -1.78 -9.40 10.16
CA CYS A 36 -2.73 -9.93 9.17
C CYS A 36 -3.22 -11.33 9.55
N THR A 37 -2.30 -12.25 9.83
CA THR A 37 -2.67 -13.63 10.17
C THR A 37 -3.34 -13.79 11.53
N ARG A 38 -3.35 -12.75 12.38
CA ARG A 38 -4.07 -12.75 13.66
C ARG A 38 -5.56 -12.50 13.49
N VAL A 39 -5.95 -11.76 12.45
CA VAL A 39 -7.36 -11.46 12.14
C VAL A 39 -7.98 -12.46 11.18
N MET A 40 -7.15 -13.32 10.58
CA MET A 40 -7.57 -14.45 9.74
C MET A 40 -7.83 -15.68 10.61
N SER A 41 -8.70 -16.58 10.15
CA SER A 41 -8.76 -17.93 10.72
C SER A 41 -7.52 -18.72 10.30
N ASP A 42 -7.15 -19.75 11.07
CA ASP A 42 -5.94 -20.54 10.79
C ASP A 42 -5.96 -21.16 9.39
N TRP A 43 -7.14 -21.55 8.91
CA TRP A 43 -7.34 -22.20 7.61
C TRP A 43 -8.02 -21.27 6.60
N ALA A 44 -7.99 -19.96 6.82
CA ALA A 44 -8.47 -18.98 5.84
C ALA A 44 -7.59 -18.98 4.59
N ILE A 45 -8.21 -18.68 3.45
CA ILE A 45 -7.50 -18.24 2.24
C ILE A 45 -8.18 -16.96 1.78
N CYS A 46 -7.44 -15.85 1.83
CA CYS A 46 -7.98 -14.52 1.53
C CYS A 46 -7.42 -13.98 0.22
N LEU A 47 -8.29 -13.31 -0.53
CA LEU A 47 -7.91 -12.58 -1.75
C LEU A 47 -7.21 -11.27 -1.41
N LEU A 48 -6.19 -10.94 -2.21
CA LEU A 48 -5.42 -9.70 -2.21
C LEU A 48 -5.52 -9.01 -3.59
N THR A 49 -5.04 -7.77 -3.69
CA THR A 49 -5.09 -7.01 -4.96
C THR A 49 -4.28 -7.63 -6.10
N ASP A 50 -3.29 -8.47 -5.80
CA ASP A 50 -2.33 -9.06 -6.75
C ASP A 50 -2.11 -10.57 -6.52
N GLY A 51 -2.88 -11.18 -5.62
CA GLY A 51 -2.74 -12.59 -5.31
C GLY A 51 -3.68 -13.07 -4.22
N LYS A 52 -3.23 -14.06 -3.47
CA LYS A 52 -3.92 -14.60 -2.29
C LYS A 52 -2.94 -14.81 -1.14
N CYS A 53 -3.45 -14.82 0.08
CA CYS A 53 -2.69 -15.20 1.25
C CYS A 53 -3.38 -16.25 2.10
N ASP A 54 -2.58 -17.03 2.80
CA ASP A 54 -3.03 -18.15 3.61
C ASP A 54 -3.03 -17.80 5.10
N GLY A 55 -3.93 -18.43 5.87
CA GLY A 55 -3.93 -18.42 7.32
C GLY A 55 -2.75 -19.19 7.92
N ARG A 56 -2.65 -19.19 9.26
CA ARG A 56 -1.51 -19.81 9.98
C ARG A 56 -1.43 -21.32 9.81
N GLY A 57 -2.56 -22.02 9.78
CA GLY A 57 -2.64 -23.46 9.55
C GLY A 57 -2.07 -23.87 8.19
N TYR A 58 -2.20 -23.02 7.17
CA TYR A 58 -1.61 -23.22 5.84
C TYR A 58 -0.21 -22.60 5.67
N GLY A 59 0.37 -22.04 6.73
CA GLY A 59 1.75 -21.55 6.74
C GLY A 59 1.95 -20.07 6.42
N SER A 60 0.89 -19.26 6.41
CA SER A 60 0.98 -17.79 6.29
C SER A 60 1.68 -17.29 5.02
N LYS A 61 1.44 -17.97 3.88
CA LYS A 61 2.14 -17.70 2.62
C LYS A 61 1.37 -16.71 1.75
N TYR A 62 2.10 -16.04 0.87
CA TYR A 62 1.55 -15.24 -0.22
C TYR A 62 1.76 -15.99 -1.53
N THR A 63 0.73 -16.04 -2.37
CA THR A 63 0.81 -16.60 -3.73
C THR A 63 0.31 -15.55 -4.73
N PRO A 64 1.15 -15.08 -5.67
CA PRO A 64 0.70 -14.16 -6.71
C PRO A 64 -0.31 -14.85 -7.64
N LEU A 65 -1.32 -14.10 -8.09
CA LEU A 65 -2.32 -14.59 -9.04
C LEU A 65 -2.46 -13.63 -10.22
N SER A 66 -2.60 -14.19 -11.42
CA SER A 66 -2.96 -13.41 -12.60
C SER A 66 -4.39 -12.85 -12.46
N ARG A 67 -4.72 -11.82 -13.24
CA ARG A 67 -6.08 -11.26 -13.28
C ARG A 67 -7.13 -12.33 -13.59
N GLN A 68 -6.87 -13.17 -14.60
CA GLN A 68 -7.77 -14.27 -14.97
C GLN A 68 -7.94 -15.27 -13.83
N GLN A 69 -6.87 -15.59 -13.10
CA GLN A 69 -6.96 -16.51 -11.96
C GLN A 69 -7.81 -15.91 -10.83
N ARG A 70 -7.73 -14.61 -10.58
CA ARG A 70 -8.56 -13.93 -9.57
C ARG A 70 -10.03 -13.92 -9.95
N GLU A 71 -10.34 -13.63 -11.21
CA GLU A 71 -11.71 -13.63 -11.75
C GLU A 71 -12.30 -15.03 -11.82
N LYS A 72 -11.49 -16.04 -12.14
CA LYS A 72 -11.94 -17.44 -12.12
C LYS A 72 -12.18 -17.93 -10.69
N SER A 73 -11.30 -17.55 -9.75
CA SER A 73 -11.45 -17.83 -8.32
C SER A 73 -12.65 -17.13 -7.69
N SER A 74 -13.26 -16.13 -8.35
CA SER A 74 -14.54 -15.55 -7.91
C SER A 74 -15.76 -16.23 -8.54
N SER A 75 -15.60 -16.96 -9.65
CA SER A 75 -16.69 -17.61 -10.40
C SER A 75 -16.93 -19.09 -10.07
N ASP A 76 -15.89 -19.88 -9.81
CA ASP A 76 -15.99 -21.32 -9.55
C ASP A 76 -16.07 -21.63 -8.04
N ASN A 77 -16.55 -22.82 -7.67
CA ASN A 77 -16.68 -23.35 -6.30
C ASN A 77 -15.37 -23.34 -5.46
N GLU A 78 -14.24 -22.90 -6.01
CA GLU A 78 -13.00 -22.52 -5.31
C GLU A 78 -13.03 -21.06 -4.87
N ARG A 79 -14.20 -20.57 -4.46
CA ARG A 79 -14.39 -19.18 -4.05
C ARG A 79 -13.38 -18.87 -2.95
N MET A 80 -12.45 -17.97 -3.24
CA MET A 80 -11.76 -17.20 -2.20
C MET A 80 -12.87 -16.41 -1.51
N GLY A 81 -13.55 -17.03 -0.55
CA GLY A 81 -14.77 -16.50 0.06
C GLY A 81 -14.51 -15.27 0.92
N GLU A 82 -13.23 -14.93 1.11
CA GLU A 82 -12.76 -13.95 2.05
C GLU A 82 -11.74 -13.03 1.37
N MET A 83 -11.75 -11.76 1.77
CA MET A 83 -10.77 -10.75 1.35
C MET A 83 -10.07 -10.20 2.58
N LEU A 84 -8.78 -9.87 2.44
CA LEU A 84 -8.02 -9.24 3.50
C LEU A 84 -7.81 -7.76 3.17
N ILE A 85 -8.31 -6.91 4.05
CA ILE A 85 -8.31 -5.46 3.89
C ILE A 85 -7.56 -4.79 5.03
N GLY A 86 -7.10 -3.57 4.79
CA GLY A 86 -6.49 -2.70 5.80
C GLY A 86 -6.97 -1.28 5.64
N LEU A 87 -6.98 -0.54 6.75
CA LEU A 87 -7.24 0.88 6.78
C LEU A 87 -6.06 1.61 6.13
N ASP A 88 -6.34 2.29 5.02
CA ASP A 88 -5.38 3.17 4.38
C ASP A 88 -5.60 4.56 4.95
N LYS A 89 -4.78 4.95 5.94
CA LYS A 89 -4.89 6.29 6.57
C LYS A 89 -4.47 7.44 5.64
N GLY A 90 -4.43 7.20 4.34
CA GLY A 90 -3.84 8.11 3.37
C GLY A 90 -2.33 8.25 3.58
N GLY A 91 -1.68 8.89 2.61
CA GLY A 91 -0.35 9.44 2.87
C GLY A 91 -0.40 10.55 3.92
N PRO A 92 0.72 11.25 4.19
CA PRO A 92 0.64 12.53 4.86
C PRO A 92 -0.51 13.35 4.27
N ASP A 93 -1.32 13.97 5.13
CA ASP A 93 -2.34 14.90 4.64
C ASP A 93 -1.70 15.95 3.70
N LEU A 94 -2.52 16.59 2.86
CA LEU A 94 -2.02 17.58 1.89
C LEU A 94 -1.14 18.64 2.55
N GLN A 95 -1.42 18.96 3.81
CA GLN A 95 -0.71 19.96 4.59
C GLN A 95 0.70 19.48 4.96
N THR A 96 0.85 18.24 5.41
CA THR A 96 2.11 17.59 5.73
C THR A 96 2.96 17.38 4.46
N PHE A 97 2.33 16.96 3.35
CA PHE A 97 3.02 16.86 2.06
C PHE A 97 3.54 18.23 1.58
N TYR A 98 2.72 19.28 1.67
CA TYR A 98 3.11 20.63 1.30
C TYR A 98 4.27 21.13 2.17
N SER A 99 4.20 20.91 3.48
CA SER A 99 5.23 21.29 4.45
C SER A 99 6.58 20.63 4.17
N ASP A 100 6.57 19.32 3.94
CA ASP A 100 7.78 18.56 3.62
C ASP A 100 8.40 19.01 2.29
N THR A 101 7.57 19.24 1.29
CA THR A 101 8.02 19.72 -0.03
C THR A 101 8.62 21.12 0.06
N LEU A 102 7.96 22.01 0.79
CA LEU A 102 8.43 23.38 1.00
C LEU A 102 9.74 23.41 1.79
N THR A 103 9.89 22.53 2.78
CA THR A 103 11.13 22.41 3.57
C THR A 103 12.28 21.94 2.69
N ARG A 104 12.08 20.89 1.88
CA ARG A 104 13.09 20.43 0.92
C ARG A 104 13.48 21.52 -0.08
N TYR A 105 12.50 22.24 -0.61
CA TYR A 105 12.76 23.36 -1.51
C TYR A 105 13.60 24.45 -0.84
N LYS A 106 13.30 24.80 0.42
CA LYS A 106 14.06 25.79 1.18
C LYS A 106 15.48 25.32 1.49
N ASP A 107 15.66 24.05 1.85
CA ASP A 107 16.98 23.47 2.10
C ASP A 107 17.82 23.42 0.82
N GLU A 108 17.21 23.12 -0.32
CA GLU A 108 17.87 23.12 -1.62
C GLU A 108 18.20 24.54 -2.08
N ALA A 109 17.28 25.49 -1.90
CA ALA A 109 17.53 26.91 -2.15
C ALA A 109 18.63 27.49 -1.24
N ALA A 110 18.74 27.03 0.02
CA ALA A 110 19.81 27.44 0.93
C ALA A 110 21.17 26.80 0.58
N ARG A 111 21.17 25.64 -0.09
CA ARG A 111 22.39 24.98 -0.60
C ARG A 111 22.86 25.58 -1.92
N LEU A 112 21.96 26.18 -2.68
CA LEU A 112 22.31 26.95 -3.85
C LEU A 112 22.93 28.26 -3.38
N ASP A 113 24.26 28.32 -3.42
CA ASP A 113 25.00 29.57 -3.32
C ASP A 113 24.55 30.46 -4.48
N THR A 114 23.70 31.45 -4.16
CA THR A 114 23.10 32.37 -5.13
C THR A 114 24.16 33.12 -5.95
N SER A 115 25.41 33.19 -5.49
CA SER A 115 26.52 33.77 -6.26
C SER A 115 26.86 32.95 -7.51
N GLN A 116 26.80 31.62 -7.44
CA GLN A 116 27.10 30.74 -8.59
C GLN A 116 25.99 30.76 -9.65
N LEU A 117 24.73 30.89 -9.23
CA LEU A 117 23.60 31.02 -10.16
C LEU A 117 23.64 32.36 -10.91
N VAL A 118 23.96 33.45 -10.21
CA VAL A 118 24.11 34.77 -10.82
C VAL A 118 25.31 34.79 -11.78
N ASP A 119 26.46 34.22 -11.40
CA ASP A 119 27.62 34.13 -12.31
C ASP A 119 27.33 33.28 -13.55
N THR A 120 26.53 32.22 -13.42
CA THR A 120 26.16 31.38 -14.57
C THR A 120 25.21 32.11 -15.53
N TRP A 121 24.27 32.90 -15.02
CA TRP A 121 23.34 33.69 -15.84
C TRP A 121 23.95 34.97 -16.41
N VAL A 122 24.85 35.62 -15.67
CA VAL A 122 25.53 36.86 -16.09
C VAL A 122 26.69 36.57 -17.04
N ASN A 123 27.46 35.48 -16.85
CA ASN A 123 28.64 35.19 -17.66
C ASN A 123 28.43 34.19 -18.80
N LYS A 124 27.27 33.49 -18.90
CA LYS A 124 26.96 32.62 -20.06
C LYS A 124 25.98 33.18 -21.09
N GLY A 125 25.55 34.43 -20.96
CA GLY A 125 24.97 35.22 -22.05
C GLY A 125 23.60 34.76 -22.58
N ALA A 126 22.72 35.74 -22.77
CA ALA A 126 21.68 35.69 -23.79
C ALA A 126 22.31 35.81 -25.19
#